data_AF-A0A251U6A7-F1
#
_entry.id   AF-A0A251U6A7-F1
#
_cell.length_a   1.000
_cell.length_b   1.000
_cell.length_c   1.000
_cell.angle_alpha   90.00
_cell.angle_beta   90.00
_cell.angle_gamma   90.00
#
_symmetry.space_group_name_H-M   'P 1'
#
loop_
_entity.id
_entity.type
_entity.pdbx_description
1 polymer ?
#
loop_
_entity_poly.entity_id
_entity_poly.type
_entity_poly.pdbx_seq_one_letter_code
_entity_poly.pdbx_strand_id
1 'polypeptide(L)'
;MARLDEGLRDITVRLNHLDPPKQFTHGTRRERKSDGSGWRYALTSWKKFMKAAGIKVRDRVHYSFDENDQVLSVDLVVPYVRLSN
;
A
#
# COMPACT_ATOMS: atom_id res chain seq x y z
N MET A 1 -9.18 3.39 1.66
CA MET A 1 -7.95 4.22 1.74
C MET A 1 -7.32 3.94 3.08
N ALA A 2 -6.12 3.36 3.12
CA ALA A 2 -5.37 3.13 4.35
C ALA A 2 -4.91 4.49 4.93
N ARG A 3 -5.06 4.66 6.25
CA ARG A 3 -4.82 5.89 7.01
C ARG A 3 -3.46 5.78 7.69
N LEU A 4 -2.73 6.89 7.76
CA LEU A 4 -1.40 6.91 8.37
C LEU A 4 -1.09 8.28 8.98
N ASP A 5 -0.84 8.31 10.29
CA ASP A 5 -0.74 9.50 11.14
C ASP A 5 0.71 10.01 11.34
N GLU A 6 0.86 11.16 12.00
CA GLU A 6 1.80 12.30 11.87
C GLU A 6 3.35 12.11 11.84
N GLY A 7 3.90 10.91 11.70
CA GLY A 7 5.34 10.70 11.57
C GLY A 7 5.79 10.56 10.12
N LEU A 8 6.66 11.46 9.63
CA LEU A 8 7.43 11.24 8.39
C LEU A 8 8.30 9.99 8.56
N ARG A 9 7.74 8.81 8.28
CA ARG A 9 8.50 7.58 8.16
C ARG A 9 8.21 6.96 6.82
N ASP A 10 9.28 6.46 6.21
CA ASP A 10 9.11 5.54 5.12
C ASP A 10 8.32 4.34 5.63
N ILE A 11 7.34 3.90 4.84
CA ILE A 11 6.58 2.71 5.23
C ILE A 11 7.35 1.49 4.79
N THR A 12 7.38 0.48 5.64
CA THR A 12 7.89 -0.83 5.25
C THR A 12 6.77 -1.59 4.57
N VAL A 13 6.95 -1.96 3.32
CA VAL A 13 6.01 -2.81 2.59
C VAL A 13 6.49 -4.24 2.65
N ARG A 14 5.65 -5.15 3.13
CA ARG A 14 5.87 -6.61 3.10
C ARG A 14 4.88 -7.24 2.14
N LEU A 15 5.38 -7.99 1.17
CA LEU A 15 4.61 -8.72 0.18
C LEU A 15 4.68 -10.20 0.53
N ASN A 16 3.79 -10.63 1.43
CA ASN A 16 3.74 -12.01 1.92
C ASN A 16 3.15 -12.97 0.87
N HIS A 17 2.40 -12.44 -0.11
CA HIS A 17 1.80 -13.22 -1.20
C HIS A 17 2.79 -13.63 -2.30
N LEU A 18 4.02 -13.13 -2.27
CA LEU A 18 5.07 -13.53 -3.21
C LEU A 18 5.90 -14.68 -2.62
N ASP A 19 6.41 -15.55 -3.50
CA ASP A 19 7.37 -16.59 -3.14
C ASP A 19 8.69 -16.36 -3.92
N PRO A 20 9.80 -15.97 -3.28
CA PRO A 20 9.93 -15.68 -1.83
C PRO A 20 9.26 -14.34 -1.44
N PRO A 21 8.86 -14.18 -0.17
CA PRO A 21 8.31 -12.93 0.33
C PRO A 21 9.26 -11.76 0.11
N LYS A 22 8.73 -10.62 -0.34
CA LYS A 22 9.55 -9.42 -0.60
C LYS A 22 9.24 -8.33 0.40
N GLN A 23 10.29 -7.68 0.88
CA GLN A 23 10.18 -6.51 1.74
C GLN A 23 10.94 -5.35 1.13
N PHE A 24 10.34 -4.16 1.15
CA PHE A 24 11.01 -2.95 0.71
C PHE A 24 10.46 -1.73 1.45
N THR A 25 11.30 -0.71 1.56
CA THR A 25 10.92 0.57 2.15
C THR A 25 10.37 1.47 1.05
N HIS A 26 9.19 2.08 1.28
CA HIS A 26 8.57 3.00 0.34
C HIS A 26 8.40 4.38 0.97
N GLY A 27 8.97 5.39 0.31
CA GLY A 27 8.86 6.78 0.78
C GLY A 27 7.42 7.28 0.74
N THR A 28 7.05 8.05 1.77
CA THR A 28 5.77 8.73 1.89
C THR A 28 5.92 10.23 1.67
N ARG A 29 4.87 10.86 1.13
CA ARG A 29 4.77 12.31 0.96
C ARG A 29 3.62 12.81 1.81
N ARG A 30 3.88 13.91 2.53
CA ARG A 30 2.86 14.66 3.25
C ARG A 30 1.98 15.44 2.27
N GLU A 31 0.68 15.22 2.34
CA GLU A 31 -0.33 15.90 1.55
C GLU A 31 -1.40 16.51 2.45
N ARG A 32 -1.97 17.65 2.05
CA ARG A 32 -3.06 18.25 2.79
C ARG A 32 -4.33 17.42 2.59
N LYS A 33 -5.09 17.17 3.65
CA LYS A 33 -6.41 16.55 3.53
C LYS A 33 -7.32 17.50 2.74
N SER A 34 -8.14 16.93 1.86
CA SER A 34 -9.04 17.68 0.97
C SER A 34 -10.14 18.44 1.72
N ASP A 35 -10.45 18.04 2.96
CA ASP A 35 -11.39 18.69 3.87
C ASP A 35 -10.74 19.79 4.73
N GLY A 36 -9.45 20.08 4.53
CA GLY A 36 -8.70 21.07 5.31
C GLY A 36 -8.39 20.66 6.75
N SER A 37 -8.81 19.47 7.20
CA SER A 37 -8.73 19.02 8.60
C SER A 37 -7.32 18.62 9.07
N GLY A 38 -6.31 18.73 8.21
CA GLY A 38 -4.92 18.43 8.56
C GLY A 38 -4.11 17.88 7.40
N TRP A 39 -3.12 17.05 7.74
CA TRP A 39 -2.20 16.42 6.80
C TRP A 39 -2.40 14.91 6.77
N ARG A 40 -2.05 14.27 5.66
CA ARG A 40 -2.03 12.82 5.46
C ARG A 40 -0.73 12.42 4.78
N TYR A 41 -0.29 11.19 5.00
CA TYR A 41 0.84 10.62 4.28
C TYR A 41 0.35 9.71 3.17
N ALA A 42 0.76 10.02 1.94
CA ALA A 42 0.47 9.23 0.75
C ALA A 42 1.76 8.59 0.24
N LEU A 43 1.65 7.44 -0.42
CA LEU A 43 2.82 6.87 -1.11
C LEU A 43 3.30 7.81 -2.21
N THR A 44 4.61 8.03 -2.27
CA THR A 44 5.23 8.89 -3.31
C THR A 44 5.00 8.38 -4.74
N SER A 45 4.75 7.08 -4.92
CA SER A 45 4.53 6.48 -6.23
C SER A 45 3.70 5.20 -6.15
N TRP A 46 2.38 5.35 -6.25
CA TRP A 46 1.44 4.22 -6.31
C TRP A 46 1.79 3.23 -7.45
N LYS A 47 2.26 3.73 -8.59
CA LYS A 47 2.67 2.91 -9.73
C LYS A 47 3.86 1.99 -9.41
N LYS A 48 4.87 2.49 -8.69
CA LYS A 48 6.04 1.68 -8.28
C LYS A 48 5.61 0.59 -7.30
N PHE A 49 4.79 0.95 -6.31
CA PHE A 49 4.22 0.01 -5.36
C PHE A 49 3.44 -1.12 -6.05
N MET A 50 2.45 -0.79 -6.90
CA MET A 50 1.66 -1.81 -7.61
C MET A 50 2.52 -2.72 -8.48
N LYS A 51 3.52 -2.16 -9.17
CA LYS A 51 4.45 -2.93 -10.00
C LYS A 51 5.28 -3.90 -9.15
N ALA A 52 5.79 -3.46 -8.00
CA ALA A 52 6.57 -4.31 -7.10
C ALA A 52 5.71 -5.42 -6.49
N ALA A 53 4.45 -5.10 -6.15
CA ALA A 53 3.49 -6.03 -5.58
C ALA A 53 2.83 -6.97 -6.61
N GLY A 54 3.05 -6.74 -7.91
CA GLY A 54 2.38 -7.52 -8.96
C GLY A 54 0.87 -7.31 -9.03
N ILE A 55 0.36 -6.22 -8.46
CA ILE A 55 -1.07 -5.90 -8.38
C ILE A 55 -1.52 -5.24 -9.69
N LYS A 56 -2.57 -5.76 -10.31
CA LYS A 56 -3.23 -5.12 -11.46
C LYS A 56 -4.45 -4.33 -11.01
N VAL A 57 -4.85 -3.38 -11.85
CA VAL A 57 -6.08 -2.62 -11.63
C VAL A 57 -7.26 -3.58 -11.64
N ARG A 58 -8.11 -3.50 -10.59
CA ARG A 58 -9.25 -4.37 -10.25
C ARG A 58 -8.95 -5.61 -9.41
N ASP A 59 -7.68 -5.96 -9.22
CA ASP A 59 -7.35 -7.06 -8.32
C ASP A 59 -7.82 -6.74 -6.89
N ARG A 60 -8.29 -7.77 -6.19
CA ARG A 60 -8.70 -7.64 -4.79
C ARG A 60 -7.48 -7.90 -3.92
N VAL A 61 -7.10 -6.91 -3.13
CA VAL A 61 -5.89 -6.95 -2.30
C VAL A 61 -6.30 -7.02 -0.83
N HIS A 62 -5.82 -8.04 -0.14
CA HIS A 62 -5.92 -8.15 1.31
C HIS A 62 -4.63 -7.58 1.90
N TYR A 63 -4.79 -6.52 2.69
CA TYR A 63 -3.67 -5.86 3.33
C TYR A 63 -3.99 -5.55 4.78
N SER A 64 -2.96 -5.57 5.60
CA SER A 64 -2.96 -5.14 6.99
C SER A 64 -1.96 -3.99 7.13
N PHE A 65 -2.32 -3.01 7.96
CA PHE A 65 -1.48 -1.85 8.21
C PHE A 65 -1.20 -1.71 9.70
N ASP A 66 0.08 -1.83 10.08
CA ASP A 66 0.54 -1.60 11.44
C ASP A 66 0.97 -0.13 11.57
N GLU A 67 0.18 0.65 12.31
CA GLU A 67 0.43 2.08 12.54
C GLU A 67 1.64 2.33 13.44
N ASN A 68 1.97 1.40 14.34
CA ASN A 68 3.09 1.56 15.28
C ASN A 68 4.43 1.37 14.55
N ASP A 69 4.53 0.29 13.77
CA ASP A 69 5.76 -0.07 13.06
C ASP A 69 5.81 0.51 11.63
N GLN A 70 4.74 1.17 11.19
CA GLN A 70 4.61 1.74 9.85
C GLN A 70 4.75 0.67 8.75
N VAL A 71 4.21 -0.52 9.01
CA VAL A 71 4.35 -1.69 8.12
C VAL A 71 3.03 -1.94 7.38
N LEU A 72 3.09 -1.87 6.05
CA LEU A 72 2.02 -2.32 5.17
C LEU A 72 2.31 -3.76 4.72
N SER A 73 1.55 -4.70 5.25
CA SER A 73 1.63 -6.10 4.82
C SER A 73 0.55 -6.40 3.78
N VAL A 74 0.96 -6.93 2.65
CA VAL A 74 0.08 -7.46 1.59
C VAL A 74 0.08 -8.97 1.71
N ASP A 75 -1.02 -9.49 2.22
CA ASP A 75 -1.14 -10.90 2.59
C ASP A 75 -1.64 -11.76 1.43
N LEU A 76 -2.53 -11.20 0.61
CA LEU A 76 -3.09 -11.88 -0.55
C LEU A 76 -3.47 -10.89 -1.65
N VAL A 77 -3.17 -11.26 -2.89
CA VAL A 77 -3.66 -10.57 -4.09
C VAL A 77 -4.49 -11.57 -4.88
N VAL A 78 -5.79 -11.32 -5.00
CA VAL A 78 -6.71 -12.14 -5.80
C VAL A 78 -6.88 -11.46 -7.16
N PRO A 79 -6.39 -12.08 -8.26
CA PRO A 79 -6.53 -11.52 -9.59
C PRO A 79 -7.99 -11.34 -9.97
N TYR A 80 -8.31 -10.21 -10.60
CA TYR A 80 -9.64 -10.01 -11.17
C TYR A 80 -9.82 -10.88 -12.42
N VAL A 81 -10.69 -11.87 -12.33
CA VAL A 81 -11.11 -12.67 -13.49
C VAL A 81 -12.36 -12.03 -14.08
N ARG A 82 -12.26 -11.50 -15.30
CA ARG A 82 -13.47 -11.19 -16.08
C ARG A 82 -14.12 -12.52 -16.44
N LEU A 83 -15.29 -12.78 -15.87
CA LEU A 83 -16.21 -13.77 -16.43
C LEU A 83 -16.66 -13.21 -17.79
N SER A 84 -16.07 -13.73 -18.87
CA SER A 84 -16.59 -13.55 -20.22
C SER A 84 -17.87 -14.37 -20.30
N ASN A 85 -19.02 -13.72 -20.44
CA ASN A 85 -20.27 -14.35 -20.81
C ASN A 85 -20.51 -14.17 -22.31
#